data_AF-A0A9Q1H169-F1
#
_entry.id   AF-A0A9Q1H169-F1
#
_cell.length_a   1.000
_cell.length_b   1.000
_cell.length_c   1.000
_cell.angle_alpha   90.00
_cell.angle_beta   90.00
_cell.angle_gamma   90.00
#
_symmetry.space_group_name_H-M   'P 1'
#
loop_
_entity.id
_entity.type
_entity.pdbx_description
1 polymer ?
#
loop_
_entity_poly.entity_id
_entity_poly.type
_entity_poly.pdbx_seq_one_letter_code
_entity_poly.pdbx_strand_id
1 'polypeptide(L)'
;MCNESFTNFTKVLDEFSSNSSLKINYDKCFVKRVGPGRLLDTVFCENLPVIWTNDTISYLGIKIPNEMHDITNINFANKPNVIRDCLKPWEARKLSIMGKATILKCLAMPKLTYCFSVLPNPSEDFFHCVQNMFFEFLWKGKPDRIKRNVLINFYNESGLQIPHVKTVCDSLKASWVKRFLLDSEKWFFLKKILSDKGGFYFFDCNIHYRDKVLTNIQDDFYRGILEAWFLYKFRRPSCRSEYLAENSWLNSFITIDHNVVFKKSWSDKGVKTISDLCNNDDTFKD
;
A
#
# COMPACT_ATOMS: atom_id res chain seq x y z
N MET A 1 23.85 -21.94 -14.80
CA MET A 1 22.60 -21.15 -14.87
C MET A 1 22.83 -19.64 -14.81
N CYS A 2 23.25 -19.01 -13.71
CA CYS A 2 23.38 -17.53 -13.67
C CYS A 2 24.33 -16.90 -14.71
N ASN A 3 25.54 -17.45 -14.88
CA ASN A 3 26.47 -16.92 -15.90
C ASN A 3 25.91 -17.02 -17.32
N GLU A 4 25.33 -18.16 -17.67
CA GLU A 4 24.75 -18.39 -19.00
C GLU A 4 23.58 -17.45 -19.30
N SER A 5 22.68 -17.25 -18.34
CA SER A 5 21.58 -16.28 -18.46
C SER A 5 22.11 -14.85 -18.64
N PHE A 6 23.16 -14.47 -17.92
CA PHE A 6 23.75 -13.14 -18.02
C PHE A 6 24.47 -12.93 -19.36
N THR A 7 25.19 -13.93 -19.87
CA THR A 7 25.79 -13.89 -21.20
C THR A 7 24.74 -13.81 -22.31
N ASN A 8 23.61 -14.50 -22.17
CA ASN A 8 22.53 -14.39 -23.14
C ASN A 8 21.87 -13.01 -23.11
N PHE A 9 21.68 -12.44 -21.92
CA PHE A 9 21.19 -11.06 -21.77
C PHE A 9 22.09 -10.06 -22.50
N THR A 10 23.40 -10.20 -22.41
CA THR A 10 24.34 -9.25 -23.01
C THR A 10 24.33 -9.36 -24.53
N LYS A 11 24.25 -10.58 -25.08
CA LYS A 11 24.06 -10.81 -26.52
C LYS A 11 22.81 -10.12 -27.05
N VAL A 12 21.69 -10.23 -26.34
CA VAL A 12 20.42 -9.57 -26.71
C VAL A 12 20.57 -8.04 -26.70
N LEU A 13 21.29 -7.48 -25.73
CA LEU A 13 21.55 -6.05 -25.67
C LEU A 13 22.46 -5.58 -26.81
N ASP A 14 23.47 -6.36 -27.17
CA ASP A 14 24.38 -6.05 -28.28
C ASP A 14 23.63 -6.10 -29.63
N GLU A 15 22.78 -7.10 -29.83
CA GLU A 15 21.92 -7.21 -31.02
C GLU A 15 20.90 -6.06 -31.10
N PHE A 16 20.30 -5.71 -29.96
CA PHE A 16 19.44 -4.53 -29.89
C PHE A 16 20.22 -3.25 -30.21
N SER A 17 21.45 -3.13 -29.72
CA SER A 17 22.32 -1.98 -29.97
C SER A 17 22.67 -1.84 -31.45
N SER A 18 23.01 -2.95 -32.12
CA SER A 18 23.30 -2.95 -33.56
C SER A 18 22.09 -2.56 -34.40
N ASN A 19 20.87 -2.99 -34.00
CA ASN A 19 19.65 -2.72 -34.76
C ASN A 19 19.05 -1.33 -34.49
N SER A 20 19.16 -0.82 -33.26
CA SER A 20 18.56 0.46 -32.84
C SER A 20 19.52 1.64 -32.84
N SER A 21 20.83 1.40 -32.95
CA SER A 21 21.90 2.38 -32.69
C SER A 21 21.91 2.97 -31.27
N LEU A 22 21.10 2.44 -30.34
CA LEU A 22 21.13 2.81 -28.92
C LEU A 22 22.21 2.02 -28.20
N LYS A 23 22.92 2.66 -27.27
CA LYS A 23 23.96 2.03 -26.45
C LYS A 23 23.66 2.18 -24.98
N ILE A 24 24.05 1.18 -24.20
CA ILE A 24 23.97 1.21 -22.74
C ILE A 24 24.99 2.21 -22.19
N ASN A 25 24.54 3.05 -21.26
CA ASN A 25 25.44 3.88 -20.47
C ASN A 25 25.87 3.10 -19.23
N TYR A 26 26.99 2.39 -19.36
CA TYR A 26 27.52 1.51 -18.32
C TYR A 26 27.86 2.23 -17.01
N ASP A 27 28.24 3.51 -17.07
CA ASP A 27 28.53 4.33 -15.87
C ASP A 27 27.28 4.54 -14.99
N LYS A 28 26.09 4.38 -15.56
CA LYS A 28 24.80 4.46 -14.85
C LYS A 28 24.18 3.08 -14.59
N CYS A 29 24.86 2.00 -14.95
CA CYS A 29 24.37 0.64 -14.82
C CYS A 29 24.90 -0.01 -13.53
N PHE A 30 24.00 -0.15 -12.58
CA PHE A 30 24.27 -0.84 -11.32
C PHE A 30 23.61 -2.22 -11.33
N VAL A 31 24.35 -3.23 -10.87
CA VAL A 31 23.83 -4.57 -10.61
C VAL A 31 23.74 -4.75 -9.10
N LYS A 32 22.52 -4.96 -8.61
CA LYS A 32 22.24 -5.20 -7.21
C LYS A 32 21.67 -6.60 -7.03
N ARG A 33 22.20 -7.34 -6.08
CA ARG A 33 21.71 -8.68 -5.72
C ARG A 33 20.46 -8.55 -4.85
N VAL A 34 19.49 -9.42 -5.09
CA VAL A 34 18.23 -9.47 -4.33
C VAL A 34 18.03 -10.88 -3.79
N GLY A 35 17.43 -11.01 -2.61
CA GLY A 35 17.10 -12.29 -1.99
C GLY A 35 18.17 -12.84 -1.04
N PRO A 36 18.22 -14.16 -0.81
CA PRO A 36 19.13 -14.79 0.17
C PRO A 36 20.61 -14.55 -0.14
N GLY A 37 20.98 -14.46 -1.41
CA GLY A 37 22.36 -14.22 -1.86
C GLY A 37 22.78 -12.75 -1.91
N ARG A 38 22.02 -11.82 -1.31
CA ARG A 38 22.27 -10.37 -1.44
C ARG A 38 23.59 -9.89 -0.81
N LEU A 39 24.10 -10.62 0.18
CA LEU A 39 25.35 -10.31 0.89
C LEU A 39 26.57 -11.02 0.29
N LEU A 40 26.38 -11.77 -0.81
CA LEU A 40 27.48 -12.43 -1.49
C LEU A 40 28.23 -11.43 -2.37
N ASP A 41 29.56 -11.56 -2.41
CA ASP A 41 30.44 -10.72 -3.22
C ASP A 41 30.80 -11.34 -4.58
N THR A 42 30.10 -12.41 -4.98
CA THR A 42 30.36 -13.12 -6.24
C THR A 42 29.97 -12.28 -7.46
N VAL A 43 30.94 -11.84 -8.24
CA VAL A 43 30.73 -11.13 -9.50
C VAL A 43 30.44 -12.15 -10.61
N PHE A 44 29.41 -11.88 -11.41
CA PHE A 44 29.11 -12.67 -12.61
C PHE A 44 29.48 -11.83 -13.84
N CYS A 45 30.01 -12.50 -14.87
CA CYS A 45 30.44 -11.87 -16.13
C CYS A 45 31.37 -10.65 -15.93
N GLU A 46 32.57 -10.88 -15.41
CA GLU A 46 33.62 -9.85 -15.20
C GLU A 46 33.96 -9.06 -16.47
N ASN A 47 33.69 -9.61 -17.65
CA ASN A 47 33.92 -8.96 -18.94
C ASN A 47 32.99 -7.77 -19.22
N LEU A 48 31.90 -7.59 -18.45
CA LEU A 48 31.03 -6.43 -18.59
C LEU A 48 31.44 -5.29 -17.66
N PRO A 49 31.49 -4.04 -18.16
CA PRO A 49 31.82 -2.87 -17.35
C PRO A 49 30.63 -2.39 -16.51
N VAL A 50 29.94 -3.31 -15.82
CA VAL A 50 28.81 -3.00 -14.94
C VAL A 50 29.26 -2.87 -13.48
N ILE A 51 28.64 -1.96 -12.75
CA ILE A 51 29.01 -1.70 -11.36
C ILE A 51 28.18 -2.59 -10.45
N TRP A 52 28.81 -3.63 -9.90
CA TRP A 52 28.21 -4.45 -8.85
C TRP A 52 28.21 -3.66 -7.55
N THR A 53 27.04 -3.53 -6.91
CA THR A 53 26.93 -2.76 -5.69
C THR A 53 26.05 -3.46 -4.67
N ASN A 54 26.55 -3.47 -3.44
CA ASN A 54 25.80 -3.79 -2.24
C ASN A 54 25.29 -2.50 -1.56
N ASP A 55 25.44 -1.33 -2.18
CA ASP A 55 24.96 -0.08 -1.61
C ASP A 55 23.49 0.18 -1.96
N THR A 56 22.93 1.22 -1.35
CA THR A 56 21.58 1.68 -1.65
C THR A 56 21.52 2.25 -3.06
N ILE A 57 20.66 1.68 -3.91
CA ILE A 57 20.42 2.20 -5.27
C ILE A 57 19.16 3.07 -5.29
N SER A 58 19.08 3.99 -6.24
CA SER A 58 17.87 4.80 -6.46
C SER A 58 17.16 4.34 -7.73
N TYR A 59 15.88 3.98 -7.61
CA TYR A 59 15.03 3.61 -8.73
C TYR A 59 13.72 4.41 -8.68
N LEU A 60 13.46 5.20 -9.72
CA LEU A 60 12.27 6.07 -9.82
C LEU A 60 12.08 7.00 -8.59
N GLY A 61 13.18 7.42 -7.96
CA GLY A 61 13.15 8.27 -6.77
C GLY A 61 12.91 7.52 -5.45
N ILE A 62 12.83 6.19 -5.48
CA ILE A 62 12.85 5.32 -4.29
C ILE A 62 14.26 4.82 -4.06
N LYS A 63 14.75 4.94 -2.83
CA LYS A 63 15.99 4.36 -2.37
C LYS A 63 15.76 2.91 -1.96
N ILE A 64 16.44 1.97 -2.59
CA ILE A 64 16.35 0.53 -2.33
C ILE A 64 17.62 0.10 -1.57
N PRO A 65 17.55 -0.05 -0.24
CA PRO A 65 18.67 -0.53 0.56
C PRO A 65 18.95 -2.02 0.29
N ASN A 66 20.05 -2.55 0.82
CA ASN A 66 20.24 -4.02 0.89
C ASN A 66 19.24 -4.67 1.85
N GLU A 67 19.11 -4.06 3.03
CA GLU A 67 18.24 -4.55 4.07
C GLU A 67 16.86 -3.91 3.93
N MET A 68 15.90 -4.73 3.50
CA MET A 68 14.57 -4.25 3.12
C MET A 68 13.74 -3.76 4.31
N HIS A 69 14.10 -4.11 5.54
CA HIS A 69 13.38 -3.65 6.73
C HIS A 69 13.44 -2.12 6.90
N ASP A 70 14.51 -1.47 6.41
CA ASP A 70 14.70 -0.02 6.53
C ASP A 70 14.11 0.78 5.35
N ILE A 71 13.56 0.11 4.33
CA ILE A 71 13.13 0.79 3.08
C ILE A 71 12.13 1.92 3.35
N THR A 72 11.20 1.70 4.28
CA THR A 72 10.18 2.69 4.65
C THR A 72 10.84 3.90 5.30
N ASN A 73 11.63 3.69 6.35
CA ASN A 73 12.28 4.78 7.09
C ASN A 73 13.19 5.62 6.19
N ILE A 74 14.02 4.99 5.36
CA ILE A 74 14.95 5.68 4.46
C ILE A 74 14.20 6.60 3.47
N ASN A 75 13.05 6.16 2.96
CA ASN A 75 12.30 6.90 1.95
C ASN A 75 11.35 7.96 2.53
N PHE A 76 10.87 7.77 3.77
CA PHE A 76 9.98 8.72 4.43
C PHE A 76 10.70 9.76 5.29
N ALA A 77 11.89 9.47 5.81
CA ALA A 77 12.61 10.34 6.76
C ALA A 77 12.74 11.80 6.29
N ASN A 78 13.05 12.03 5.00
CA ASN A 78 13.23 13.39 4.47
C ASN A 78 11.94 14.02 3.91
N LYS A 79 10.83 13.28 3.84
CA LYS A 79 9.57 13.79 3.26
C LYS A 79 9.00 15.00 4.01
N PRO A 80 9.06 15.10 5.35
CA PRO A 80 8.60 16.29 6.06
C PRO A 80 9.37 17.55 5.64
N ASN A 81 10.68 17.44 5.42
CA ASN A 81 11.50 18.56 4.94
C ASN A 81 11.12 18.95 3.52
N VAL A 82 10.99 17.97 2.62
CA VAL A 82 10.56 18.23 1.23
C VAL A 82 9.21 18.94 1.16
N ILE A 83 8.27 18.58 2.05
CA ILE A 83 6.97 19.24 2.14
C ILE A 83 7.12 20.66 2.69
N ARG A 84 7.90 20.84 3.76
CA ARG A 84 8.16 22.16 4.34
C ARG A 84 8.75 23.13 3.31
N ASP A 85 9.76 22.67 2.57
CA ASP A 85 10.40 23.45 1.51
C ASP A 85 9.44 23.73 0.36
N CYS A 86 8.54 22.81 0.06
CA CYS A 86 7.48 23.01 -0.93
C CYS A 86 6.46 24.09 -0.50
N LEU A 87 6.16 24.21 0.80
CA LEU A 87 5.16 25.11 1.34
C LEU A 87 5.71 26.51 1.65
N LYS A 88 6.98 26.61 2.07
CA LYS A 88 7.64 27.85 2.50
C LYS A 88 7.47 29.04 1.52
N PRO A 89 7.62 28.89 0.18
CA PRO A 89 7.41 30.01 -0.75
C PRO A 89 5.97 30.55 -0.76
N TRP A 90 5.00 29.74 -0.36
CA TRP A 90 3.58 30.10 -0.35
C TRP A 90 3.15 30.76 0.97
N GLU A 91 3.89 30.55 2.06
CA GLU A 91 3.61 31.18 3.36
C GLU A 91 3.77 32.70 3.33
N ALA A 92 4.75 33.18 2.56
CA ALA A 92 5.01 34.60 2.34
C ALA A 92 3.87 35.30 1.57
N ARG A 93 3.05 34.54 0.84
CA ARG A 93 1.97 35.09 0.01
C ARG A 93 0.70 35.34 0.83
N LYS A 94 -0.05 36.38 0.47
CA LYS A 94 -1.39 36.65 1.03
C LYS A 94 -2.42 35.77 0.31
N LEU A 95 -2.58 34.54 0.80
CA LEU A 95 -3.51 33.56 0.25
C LEU A 95 -4.79 33.48 1.10
N SER A 96 -5.93 33.28 0.43
CA SER A 96 -7.16 32.87 1.10
C SER A 96 -7.02 31.46 1.68
N ILE A 97 -7.88 31.09 2.62
CA ILE A 97 -7.88 29.74 3.21
C ILE A 97 -8.14 28.66 2.14
N MET A 98 -8.99 28.95 1.16
CA MET A 98 -9.22 28.07 0.01
C MET A 98 -7.98 27.95 -0.87
N GLY A 99 -7.27 29.06 -1.13
CA GLY A 99 -6.02 29.01 -1.90
C GLY A 99 -4.94 28.16 -1.22
N LYS A 100 -4.84 28.25 0.11
CA LYS A 100 -3.97 27.37 0.89
C LYS A 100 -4.39 25.90 0.83
N ALA A 101 -5.69 25.62 0.95
CA ALA A 101 -6.22 24.27 0.79
C ALA A 101 -5.84 23.68 -0.58
N THR A 102 -5.93 24.47 -1.66
CA THR A 102 -5.52 24.07 -3.01
C THR A 102 -4.03 23.74 -3.06
N ILE A 103 -3.16 24.54 -2.44
CA ILE A 103 -1.71 24.25 -2.38
C ILE A 103 -1.42 22.92 -1.66
N LEU A 104 -2.11 22.66 -0.56
CA LEU A 104 -1.96 21.38 0.15
C LEU A 104 -2.36 20.19 -0.73
N LYS A 105 -3.48 20.30 -1.44
CA LYS A 105 -3.98 19.27 -2.37
C LYS A 105 -3.06 19.05 -3.57
N CYS A 106 -2.64 20.13 -4.23
CA CYS A 106 -2.01 20.07 -5.54
C CYS A 106 -0.48 20.05 -5.49
N LEU A 107 0.14 20.51 -4.40
CA LEU A 107 1.60 20.61 -4.31
C LEU A 107 2.19 19.77 -3.18
N ALA A 108 1.61 19.82 -1.98
CA ALA A 108 2.16 19.11 -0.82
C ALA A 108 1.84 17.61 -0.86
N MET A 109 0.57 17.23 -0.98
CA MET A 109 0.15 15.83 -0.99
C MET A 109 0.85 14.98 -2.08
N PRO A 110 1.02 15.47 -3.33
CA PRO A 110 1.70 14.70 -4.38
C PRO A 110 3.15 14.33 -4.05
N LYS A 111 3.83 15.01 -3.11
CA LYS A 111 5.19 14.63 -2.66
C LYS A 111 5.23 13.28 -1.94
N LEU A 112 4.07 12.81 -1.46
CA LEU A 112 3.89 11.56 -0.70
C LEU A 112 3.21 10.46 -1.51
N THR A 113 2.29 10.82 -2.40
CA THR A 113 1.41 9.88 -3.13
C THR A 113 2.14 8.70 -3.74
N TYR A 114 3.27 8.93 -4.40
CA TYR A 114 4.04 7.85 -5.02
C TYR A 114 4.59 6.87 -3.97
N CYS A 115 5.21 7.38 -2.90
CA CYS A 115 5.75 6.56 -1.81
C CYS A 115 4.64 5.77 -1.10
N PHE A 116 3.50 6.41 -0.79
CA PHE A 116 2.34 5.71 -0.21
C PHE A 116 1.83 4.58 -1.11
N SER A 117 1.85 4.79 -2.44
CA SER A 117 1.42 3.77 -3.38
C SER A 117 2.34 2.54 -3.37
N VAL A 118 3.67 2.71 -3.27
CA VAL A 118 4.63 1.62 -3.58
C VAL A 118 5.42 1.08 -2.38
N LEU A 119 5.45 1.78 -1.25
CA LEU A 119 6.20 1.36 -0.04
C LEU A 119 5.27 0.93 1.08
N PRO A 120 5.72 0.12 2.06
CA PRO A 120 4.95 -0.11 3.27
C PRO A 120 4.54 1.20 3.97
N ASN A 121 3.48 1.15 4.77
CA ASN A 121 2.98 2.34 5.45
C ASN A 121 4.03 2.86 6.45
N PRO A 122 4.25 4.18 6.54
CA PRO A 122 5.07 4.77 7.59
C PRO A 122 4.35 4.70 8.96
N SER A 123 5.05 5.12 10.03
CA SER A 123 4.49 5.14 11.38
C SER A 123 3.34 6.14 11.55
N GLU A 124 2.52 5.96 12.59
CA GLU A 124 1.49 6.95 12.98
C GLU A 124 2.07 8.34 13.23
N ASP A 125 3.25 8.40 13.86
CA ASP A 125 3.94 9.66 14.13
C ASP A 125 4.26 10.43 12.85
N PHE A 126 4.60 9.73 11.76
CA PHE A 126 4.81 10.36 10.46
C PHE A 126 3.52 11.01 9.96
N PHE A 127 2.39 10.29 10.03
CA PHE A 127 1.10 10.83 9.61
C PHE A 127 0.71 12.06 10.43
N HIS A 128 0.85 11.99 11.75
CA HIS A 128 0.58 13.12 12.64
C HIS A 128 1.50 14.31 12.38
N CYS A 129 2.81 14.07 12.17
CA CYS A 129 3.78 15.11 11.86
C CYS A 129 3.40 15.87 10.59
N VAL A 130 3.15 15.17 9.48
CA VAL A 130 2.77 15.79 8.21
C VAL A 130 1.40 16.46 8.30
N GLN A 131 0.43 15.83 8.94
CA GLN A 131 -0.90 16.40 9.12
C GLN A 131 -0.85 17.70 9.93
N ASN A 132 0.00 17.78 10.96
CA ASN A 132 0.22 19.00 11.73
C ASN A 132 0.83 20.11 10.88
N MET A 133 1.84 19.79 10.04
CA MET A 133 2.41 20.77 9.10
C MET A 133 1.37 21.34 8.14
N PHE A 134 0.39 20.54 7.70
CA PHE A 134 -0.69 21.03 6.84
C PHE A 134 -1.57 22.06 7.55
N PHE A 135 -1.93 21.81 8.81
CA PHE A 135 -2.72 22.75 9.60
C PHE A 135 -1.91 23.99 10.01
N GLU A 136 -0.62 23.83 10.33
CA GLU A 136 0.28 24.94 10.60
C GLU A 136 0.38 25.89 9.40
N PHE A 137 0.55 25.34 8.19
CA PHE A 137 0.53 26.11 6.95
C PHE A 137 -0.83 26.83 6.75
N LEU A 138 -1.93 26.11 7.00
CA LEU A 138 -3.29 26.66 6.86
C LEU A 138 -3.50 27.89 7.76
N TRP A 139 -3.06 27.82 9.02
CA TRP A 139 -3.29 28.85 10.04
C TRP A 139 -2.12 29.81 10.27
N LYS A 140 -0.99 29.63 9.57
CA LYS A 140 0.25 30.40 9.78
C LYS A 140 0.77 30.29 11.22
N GLY A 141 0.77 29.07 11.76
CA GLY A 141 1.16 28.79 13.15
C GLY A 141 0.21 29.34 14.23
N LYS A 142 -0.92 29.96 13.84
CA LYS A 142 -1.94 30.40 14.79
C LYS A 142 -2.84 29.23 15.20
N PRO A 143 -3.55 29.33 16.35
CA PRO A 143 -4.53 28.33 16.74
C PRO A 143 -5.61 28.09 15.68
N ASP A 144 -6.03 26.83 15.56
CA ASP A 144 -7.06 26.41 14.64
C ASP A 144 -8.38 27.13 14.94
N ARG A 145 -8.94 27.82 13.94
CA ARG A 145 -10.22 28.52 14.09
C ARG A 145 -11.44 27.65 13.80
N ILE A 146 -11.22 26.54 13.08
CA ILE A 146 -12.24 25.58 12.67
C ILE A 146 -11.72 24.20 13.07
N LYS A 147 -12.61 23.34 13.56
CA LYS A 147 -12.26 21.97 13.92
C LYS A 147 -11.68 21.24 12.70
N ARG A 148 -10.57 20.51 12.90
CA ARG A 148 -9.83 19.80 11.84
C ARG A 148 -10.68 18.80 11.05
N ASN A 149 -11.56 18.07 11.73
CA ASN A 149 -12.47 17.11 11.08
C ASN A 149 -13.45 17.80 10.11
N VAL A 150 -13.97 18.97 10.46
CA VAL A 150 -14.83 19.77 9.57
C VAL A 150 -14.04 20.24 8.34
N LEU A 151 -12.79 20.65 8.51
CA LEU A 151 -11.95 21.11 7.39
C LEU A 151 -11.68 20.01 6.34
N ILE A 152 -11.64 18.75 6.76
CA ILE A 152 -11.39 17.59 5.88
C ILE A 152 -12.63 17.25 5.03
N ASN A 153 -13.83 17.58 5.49
CA ASN A 153 -15.09 17.25 4.81
C ASN A 153 -15.25 17.95 3.45
N PHE A 154 -16.23 17.49 2.68
CA PHE A 154 -16.59 18.08 1.40
C PHE A 154 -17.23 19.48 1.54
N TYR A 155 -17.22 20.26 0.46
CA TYR A 155 -17.78 21.62 0.47
C TYR A 155 -19.28 21.66 0.79
N ASN A 156 -20.05 20.66 0.36
CA ASN A 156 -21.47 20.51 0.69
C ASN A 156 -21.72 20.22 2.18
N GLU A 157 -20.71 19.70 2.88
CA GLU A 157 -20.71 19.45 4.34
C GLU A 157 -20.02 20.59 5.11
N SER A 158 -19.92 21.77 4.49
CA SER A 158 -19.24 22.96 5.04
C SER A 158 -17.73 22.78 5.28
N GLY A 159 -17.09 21.80 4.64
CA GLY A 159 -15.65 21.57 4.73
C GLY A 159 -14.83 22.24 3.63
N LEU A 160 -13.51 22.09 3.69
CA LEU A 160 -12.55 22.61 2.69
C LEU A 160 -11.82 21.50 1.92
N GLN A 161 -12.20 20.24 2.16
CA GLN A 161 -11.55 19.04 1.64
C GLN A 161 -10.03 19.04 1.88
N ILE A 162 -9.58 19.50 3.05
CA ILE A 162 -8.15 19.40 3.39
C ILE A 162 -7.74 17.92 3.34
N PRO A 163 -6.67 17.55 2.62
CA PRO A 163 -6.27 16.16 2.54
C PRO A 163 -5.94 15.61 3.94
N HIS A 164 -6.61 14.52 4.31
CA HIS A 164 -6.24 13.74 5.49
C HIS A 164 -5.16 12.73 5.08
N VAL A 165 -3.93 12.93 5.55
CA VAL A 165 -2.73 12.23 5.03
C VAL A 165 -2.87 10.72 5.15
N LYS A 166 -3.31 10.22 6.32
CA LYS A 166 -3.50 8.80 6.59
C LYS A 166 -4.56 8.19 5.65
N THR A 167 -5.73 8.83 5.54
CA THR A 167 -6.81 8.33 4.67
C THR A 167 -6.42 8.33 3.20
N VAL A 168 -5.61 9.30 2.74
CA VAL A 168 -5.07 9.27 1.38
C VAL A 168 -4.15 8.06 1.20
N CYS A 169 -3.25 7.78 2.16
CA CYS A 169 -2.41 6.59 2.13
C CYS A 169 -3.25 5.30 2.08
N ASP A 170 -4.24 5.16 2.97
CA ASP A 170 -5.11 3.98 3.03
C ASP A 170 -5.92 3.82 1.74
N SER A 171 -6.43 4.90 1.15
CA SER A 171 -7.16 4.83 -0.12
C SER A 171 -6.27 4.36 -1.29
N LEU A 172 -5.02 4.81 -1.33
CA LEU A 172 -4.04 4.35 -2.30
C LEU A 172 -3.73 2.86 -2.10
N LYS A 173 -3.62 2.41 -0.84
CA LYS A 173 -3.45 0.99 -0.49
C LYS A 173 -4.64 0.14 -0.91
N ALA A 174 -5.85 0.53 -0.55
CA ALA A 174 -7.09 -0.14 -0.95
C ALA A 174 -7.24 -0.22 -2.47
N SER A 175 -6.75 0.78 -3.22
CA SER A 175 -6.77 0.76 -4.69
C SER A 175 -6.00 -0.41 -5.32
N TRP A 176 -5.02 -1.00 -4.59
CA TRP A 176 -4.32 -2.19 -5.06
C TRP A 176 -5.21 -3.43 -5.10
N VAL A 177 -6.22 -3.53 -4.22
CA VAL A 177 -7.20 -4.62 -4.29
C VAL A 177 -7.93 -4.59 -5.63
N LYS A 178 -8.35 -3.40 -6.09
CA LYS A 178 -8.94 -3.27 -7.42
C LYS A 178 -7.99 -3.73 -8.53
N ARG A 179 -6.70 -3.36 -8.46
CA ARG A 179 -5.69 -3.81 -9.44
C ARG A 179 -5.50 -5.33 -9.41
N PHE A 180 -5.56 -5.92 -8.22
CA PHE A 180 -5.48 -7.36 -8.02
C PHE A 180 -6.66 -8.11 -8.64
N LEU A 181 -7.88 -7.62 -8.38
CA LEU A 181 -9.11 -8.23 -8.90
C LEU A 181 -9.22 -8.11 -10.43
N LEU A 182 -8.62 -7.08 -11.04
CA LEU A 182 -8.63 -6.90 -12.50
C LEU A 182 -7.60 -7.78 -13.23
N ASP A 183 -6.42 -7.98 -12.66
CA ASP A 183 -5.33 -8.75 -13.31
C ASP A 183 -4.49 -9.49 -12.28
N SER A 184 -5.05 -10.56 -11.74
CA SER A 184 -4.46 -11.31 -10.62
C SER A 184 -3.15 -12.03 -10.95
N GLU A 185 -2.88 -12.32 -12.22
CA GLU A 185 -1.69 -13.07 -12.63
C GLU A 185 -0.41 -12.26 -12.43
N LYS A 186 -0.51 -10.93 -12.51
CA LYS A 186 0.60 -10.03 -12.17
C LYS A 186 0.93 -9.98 -10.67
N TRP A 187 0.11 -10.59 -9.83
CA TRP A 187 0.18 -10.47 -8.37
C TRP A 187 0.38 -11.82 -7.69
N PHE A 188 1.30 -12.62 -8.22
CA PHE A 188 1.61 -13.96 -7.73
C PHE A 188 1.80 -14.04 -6.20
N PHE A 189 2.55 -13.09 -5.60
CA PHE A 189 2.81 -13.11 -4.16
C PHE A 189 1.55 -12.91 -3.32
N LEU A 190 0.71 -11.93 -3.67
CA LEU A 190 -0.57 -11.72 -2.97
C LEU A 190 -1.51 -12.91 -3.16
N LYS A 191 -1.58 -13.45 -4.39
CA LYS A 191 -2.34 -14.68 -4.70
C LYS A 191 -1.87 -15.86 -3.83
N LYS A 192 -0.56 -16.02 -3.65
CA LYS A 192 0.04 -17.04 -2.78
C LYS A 192 -0.32 -16.82 -1.31
N ILE A 193 -0.19 -15.58 -0.80
CA ILE A 193 -0.55 -15.21 0.59
C ILE A 193 -2.01 -15.52 0.92
N LEU A 194 -2.91 -15.36 -0.07
CA LEU A 194 -4.34 -15.56 0.11
C LEU A 194 -4.80 -16.99 -0.21
N SER A 195 -3.99 -17.81 -0.88
CA SER A 195 -4.39 -19.14 -1.36
C SER A 195 -4.87 -20.10 -0.25
N ASP A 196 -4.27 -20.01 0.93
CA ASP A 196 -4.63 -20.73 2.16
C ASP A 196 -5.73 -20.06 2.97
N LYS A 197 -6.08 -18.80 2.62
CA LYS A 197 -7.05 -17.94 3.32
C LYS A 197 -8.30 -17.67 2.47
N GLY A 198 -8.61 -18.52 1.49
CA GLY A 198 -9.83 -18.39 0.67
C GLY A 198 -9.66 -17.64 -0.66
N GLY A 199 -8.45 -17.23 -1.02
CA GLY A 199 -8.15 -16.65 -2.33
C GLY A 199 -8.92 -15.35 -2.59
N PHE A 200 -9.61 -15.26 -3.72
CA PHE A 200 -10.42 -14.09 -4.07
C PHE A 200 -11.59 -13.85 -3.11
N TYR A 201 -12.18 -14.92 -2.58
CA TYR A 201 -13.30 -14.83 -1.64
C TYR A 201 -12.92 -14.07 -0.36
N PHE A 202 -11.63 -14.00 -0.02
CA PHE A 202 -11.12 -13.21 1.10
C PHE A 202 -11.62 -11.75 1.07
N PHE A 203 -11.67 -11.12 -0.10
CA PHE A 203 -12.05 -9.70 -0.23
C PHE A 203 -13.53 -9.40 0.01
N ASP A 204 -14.39 -10.43 -0.09
CA ASP A 204 -15.83 -10.30 0.15
C ASP A 204 -16.19 -10.46 1.63
N CYS A 205 -15.27 -11.01 2.42
CA CYS A 205 -15.47 -11.32 3.84
C CYS A 205 -15.57 -10.05 4.72
N ASN A 206 -16.02 -10.22 5.96
CA ASN A 206 -16.23 -9.11 6.91
C ASN A 206 -15.22 -9.17 8.05
N ILE A 207 -13.96 -8.93 7.70
CA ILE A 207 -12.81 -8.95 8.61
C ILE A 207 -12.57 -7.53 9.13
N HIS A 208 -12.31 -7.39 10.42
CA HIS A 208 -11.91 -6.15 11.04
C HIS A 208 -10.41 -5.96 10.78
N TYR A 209 -9.98 -4.76 10.44
CA TYR A 209 -8.58 -4.47 10.04
C TYR A 209 -7.52 -4.83 11.10
N ARG A 210 -7.92 -5.04 12.36
CA ARG A 210 -7.04 -5.47 13.47
C ARG A 210 -7.05 -6.97 13.74
N ASP A 211 -7.78 -7.77 12.96
CA ASP A 211 -7.86 -9.20 13.19
C ASP A 211 -6.53 -9.89 12.92
N LYS A 212 -6.26 -10.96 13.70
CA LYS A 212 -5.01 -11.71 13.64
C LYS A 212 -4.72 -12.30 12.26
N VAL A 213 -5.75 -12.62 11.48
CA VAL A 213 -5.60 -13.12 10.11
C VAL A 213 -4.87 -12.12 9.21
N LEU A 214 -4.98 -10.82 9.49
CA LEU A 214 -4.27 -9.74 8.81
C LEU A 214 -2.93 -9.46 9.50
N THR A 215 -2.91 -9.34 10.82
CA THR A 215 -1.67 -8.97 11.55
C THR A 215 -0.58 -10.03 11.45
N ASN A 216 -0.93 -11.30 11.20
CA ASN A 216 0.04 -12.38 11.00
C ASN A 216 0.69 -12.40 9.60
N ILE A 217 0.26 -11.52 8.68
CA ILE A 217 0.87 -11.39 7.36
C ILE A 217 2.23 -10.72 7.52
N GLN A 218 3.29 -11.44 7.16
CA GLN A 218 4.68 -11.03 7.35
C GLN A 218 5.09 -9.82 6.49
N ASP A 219 4.56 -9.73 5.27
CA ASP A 219 4.88 -8.63 4.37
C ASP A 219 4.07 -7.38 4.72
N ASP A 220 4.76 -6.35 5.21
CA ASP A 220 4.16 -5.10 5.67
C ASP A 220 3.40 -4.35 4.57
N PHE A 221 3.83 -4.48 3.31
CA PHE A 221 3.17 -3.82 2.18
C PHE A 221 1.83 -4.49 1.87
N TYR A 222 1.81 -5.82 1.74
CA TYR A 222 0.56 -6.56 1.50
C TYR A 222 -0.37 -6.52 2.70
N ARG A 223 0.18 -6.57 3.93
CA ARG A 223 -0.60 -6.36 5.15
C ARG A 223 -1.30 -5.00 5.12
N GLY A 224 -0.56 -3.92 4.83
CA GLY A 224 -1.13 -2.58 4.72
C GLY A 224 -2.20 -2.42 3.62
N ILE A 225 -2.10 -3.16 2.51
CA ILE A 225 -3.16 -3.22 1.47
C ILE A 225 -4.45 -3.81 2.04
N LEU A 226 -4.35 -4.96 2.71
CA LEU A 226 -5.50 -5.68 3.23
C LEU A 226 -6.13 -4.96 4.42
N GLU A 227 -5.32 -4.44 5.34
CA GLU A 227 -5.79 -3.59 6.45
C GLU A 227 -6.57 -2.39 5.93
N ALA A 228 -6.06 -1.69 4.91
CA ALA A 228 -6.76 -0.55 4.32
C ALA A 228 -8.06 -0.94 3.62
N TRP A 229 -8.10 -2.10 2.95
CA TRP A 229 -9.34 -2.62 2.36
C TRP A 229 -10.40 -2.90 3.42
N PHE A 230 -10.02 -3.62 4.48
CA PHE A 230 -10.94 -3.99 5.56
C PHE A 230 -11.30 -2.84 6.49
N LEU A 231 -10.46 -1.81 6.60
CA LEU A 231 -10.83 -0.57 7.28
C LEU A 231 -12.08 0.06 6.66
N TYR A 232 -12.23 -0.02 5.33
CA TYR A 232 -13.40 0.48 4.61
C TYR A 232 -14.52 -0.55 4.48
N LYS A 233 -14.18 -1.81 4.21
CA LYS A 233 -15.13 -2.88 3.92
C LYS A 233 -15.85 -3.38 5.18
N PHE A 234 -15.18 -3.38 6.32
CA PHE A 234 -15.74 -3.87 7.58
C PHE A 234 -16.96 -3.03 7.97
N ARG A 235 -18.06 -3.71 8.25
CA ARG A 235 -19.29 -3.06 8.70
C ARG A 235 -20.03 -3.96 9.66
N ARG A 236 -20.75 -3.36 10.59
CA ARG A 236 -21.67 -4.10 11.47
C ARG A 236 -23.03 -4.21 10.79
N PRO A 237 -23.56 -5.42 10.57
CA PRO A 237 -24.93 -5.60 10.08
C PRO A 237 -25.95 -4.97 11.04
N SER A 238 -26.98 -4.37 10.47
CA SER A 238 -28.00 -3.59 11.18
C SER A 238 -29.36 -4.25 11.18
N CYS A 239 -29.64 -5.15 10.23
CA CYS A 239 -30.94 -5.82 10.12
C CYS A 239 -30.79 -7.31 9.75
N ARG A 240 -31.87 -8.09 9.95
CA ARG A 240 -31.88 -9.55 9.74
C ARG A 240 -31.39 -9.96 8.35
N SER A 241 -31.83 -9.29 7.30
CA SER A 241 -31.41 -9.60 5.93
C SER A 241 -29.91 -9.38 5.73
N GLU A 242 -29.32 -8.37 6.36
CA GLU A 242 -27.88 -8.14 6.33
C GLU A 242 -27.13 -9.25 7.08
N TYR A 243 -27.58 -9.63 8.29
CA TYR A 243 -26.98 -10.74 9.04
C TYR A 243 -27.00 -12.04 8.23
N LEU A 244 -28.13 -12.39 7.61
CA LEU A 244 -28.23 -13.61 6.79
C LEU A 244 -27.35 -13.58 5.53
N ALA A 245 -27.13 -12.39 4.97
CA ALA A 245 -26.25 -12.18 3.82
C ALA A 245 -24.76 -12.09 4.18
N GLU A 246 -24.40 -12.03 5.46
CA GLU A 246 -23.01 -12.01 5.88
C GLU A 246 -22.30 -13.32 5.52
N ASN A 247 -21.01 -13.20 5.22
CA ASN A 247 -20.16 -14.36 5.01
C ASN A 247 -20.00 -15.14 6.32
N SER A 248 -20.21 -16.45 6.27
CA SER A 248 -20.01 -17.35 7.42
C SER A 248 -18.55 -17.50 7.78
N TRP A 249 -17.67 -17.35 6.78
CA TRP A 249 -16.24 -17.46 6.95
C TRP A 249 -15.59 -16.08 7.03
N LEU A 250 -14.45 -16.03 7.74
CA LEU A 250 -13.62 -14.84 7.84
C LEU A 250 -14.43 -13.61 8.26
N ASN A 251 -15.25 -13.77 9.28
CA ASN A 251 -16.13 -12.74 9.78
C ASN A 251 -15.77 -12.45 11.24
N SER A 252 -15.46 -11.20 11.58
CA SER A 252 -15.05 -10.83 12.94
C SER A 252 -16.17 -11.01 13.97
N PHE A 253 -17.42 -11.15 13.54
CA PHE A 253 -18.55 -11.47 14.42
C PHE A 253 -18.74 -12.98 14.59
N ILE A 254 -18.06 -13.82 13.80
CA ILE A 254 -18.15 -15.29 13.83
C ILE A 254 -16.75 -15.85 14.11
N THR A 255 -16.45 -16.09 15.38
CA THR A 255 -15.11 -16.51 15.82
C THR A 255 -15.14 -17.80 16.61
N ILE A 256 -14.05 -18.56 16.53
CA ILE A 256 -13.75 -19.69 17.41
C ILE A 256 -12.44 -19.35 18.12
N ASP A 257 -12.43 -19.40 19.45
CA ASP A 257 -11.29 -18.99 20.28
C ASP A 257 -10.75 -17.59 19.93
N HIS A 258 -11.66 -16.65 19.64
CA HIS A 258 -11.36 -15.28 19.22
C HIS A 258 -10.58 -15.15 17.90
N ASN A 259 -10.58 -16.19 17.07
CA ASN A 259 -10.02 -16.16 15.72
C ASN A 259 -11.12 -16.33 14.68
N VAL A 260 -11.01 -15.58 13.59
CA VAL A 260 -11.88 -15.78 12.43
C VAL A 260 -11.61 -17.12 11.76
N VAL A 261 -12.64 -17.74 11.22
CA VAL A 261 -12.57 -19.14 10.76
C VAL A 261 -12.76 -19.21 9.25
N PHE A 262 -11.98 -20.07 8.59
CA PHE A 262 -12.18 -20.42 7.18
C PHE A 262 -12.14 -21.93 6.99
N LYS A 263 -13.29 -22.54 6.67
CA LYS A 263 -13.39 -23.99 6.41
C LYS A 263 -13.49 -24.24 4.91
N LYS A 264 -12.33 -24.39 4.27
CA LYS A 264 -12.20 -24.59 2.82
C LYS A 264 -13.11 -25.69 2.27
N SER A 265 -13.16 -26.86 2.93
CA SER A 265 -14.00 -27.99 2.50
C SER A 265 -15.50 -27.69 2.41
N TRP A 266 -16.00 -26.72 3.19
CA TRP A 266 -17.41 -26.31 3.16
C TRP A 266 -17.63 -25.19 2.15
N SER A 267 -16.70 -24.24 2.09
CA SER A 267 -16.70 -23.17 1.09
C SER A 267 -16.67 -23.72 -0.35
N ASP A 268 -15.84 -24.75 -0.60
CA ASP A 268 -15.74 -25.42 -1.90
C ASP A 268 -17.04 -26.17 -2.27
N LYS A 269 -17.88 -26.52 -1.28
CA LYS A 269 -19.21 -27.13 -1.48
C LYS A 269 -20.34 -26.10 -1.61
N GLY A 270 -20.02 -24.80 -1.61
CA GLY A 270 -20.97 -23.72 -1.82
C GLY A 270 -21.53 -23.07 -0.55
N VAL A 271 -21.13 -23.51 0.64
CA VAL A 271 -21.55 -22.86 1.91
C VAL A 271 -20.73 -21.59 2.09
N LYS A 272 -21.35 -20.41 1.93
CA LYS A 272 -20.66 -19.12 1.95
C LYS A 272 -21.29 -18.14 2.94
N THR A 273 -22.61 -18.06 3.01
CA THR A 273 -23.33 -17.09 3.85
C THR A 273 -24.04 -17.75 5.01
N ILE A 274 -24.42 -16.96 6.02
CA ILE A 274 -25.21 -17.46 7.16
C ILE A 274 -26.52 -18.08 6.68
N SER A 275 -27.16 -17.51 5.65
CA SER A 275 -28.38 -18.09 5.06
C SER A 275 -28.19 -19.51 4.52
N ASP A 276 -26.98 -19.90 4.10
CA ASP A 276 -26.72 -21.25 3.61
C ASP A 276 -26.82 -22.28 4.74
N LEU A 277 -26.61 -21.85 5.99
CA LEU A 277 -26.68 -22.67 7.20
C LEU A 277 -28.08 -22.73 7.80
N CYS A 278 -28.99 -21.86 7.39
CA CYS A 278 -30.34 -21.75 7.93
C CYS A 278 -31.39 -22.36 7.00
N ASN A 279 -32.42 -22.95 7.59
CA ASN A 279 -33.68 -23.31 6.95
C ASN A 279 -34.59 -22.08 6.80
N ASN A 280 -35.69 -22.22 6.07
CA ASN A 280 -36.66 -21.14 5.85
C ASN A 280 -37.36 -20.67 7.14
N ASP A 281 -37.32 -21.49 8.20
CA ASP A 281 -37.88 -21.25 9.52
C ASP A 281 -36.83 -20.78 10.56
N ASP A 282 -35.65 -20.34 10.11
CA ASP A 282 -34.53 -19.90 10.94
C ASP A 282 -33.90 -20.98 11.85
N THR A 283 -34.22 -22.25 11.62
CA THR A 283 -33.49 -23.37 12.24
C THR A 283 -32.20 -23.68 11.48
N PHE A 284 -31.19 -24.25 12.14
CA PHE A 284 -29.98 -24.68 11.45
C PHE A 284 -30.22 -25.97 10.66
N LYS A 285 -29.59 -26.10 9.49
CA LYS A 285 -29.58 -27.35 8.72
C LYS A 285 -28.73 -28.40 9.45
N ASP A 286 -29.27 -29.61 9.56
CA ASP A 286 -28.58 -30.80 10.07
C ASP A 286 -27.47 -31.29 9.12
#